data_AF-A0A3C0S187-F1
#
_entry.id   AF-A0A3C0S187-F1
#
_cell.length_a   1.000
_cell.length_b   1.000
_cell.length_c   1.000
_cell.angle_alpha   90.00
_cell.angle_beta   90.00
_cell.angle_gamma   90.00
#
_symmetry.space_group_name_H-M   'P 1'
#
loop_
_entity.id
_entity.type
_entity.pdbx_description
1 polymer ?
#
loop_
_entity_poly.entity_id
_entity_poly.type
_entity_poly.pdbx_seq_one_letter_code
_entity_poly.pdbx_strand_id
1 'polypeptide(L)'
;SIAGNGYEISKIRNTMFFVANSIKYDGSNWALCEFDAIDFYNYHKATGKGINCRHKAMTLNEMYLAMGFKSRYVTCMPKDDKDTDCHVINSVYAETLKKWLWMDPSHGTFVMDDNNNLLSIEEVREHLKNNQSLKLNAETKVSKLWYLDYYMAKNLYWIQCTNKSQFNTESRYRPADPNLQYISLVPSGFDKSNNKYLKHKVITFDPAYFWRSPQ
;
A
#
# COMPACT_ATOMS: atom_id res chain seq x y z
N SER A 1 6.20 5.44 23.16
CA SER A 1 5.89 4.52 22.04
C SER A 1 5.27 5.31 20.91
N ILE A 2 5.71 5.13 19.66
CA ILE A 2 5.16 5.81 18.46
C ILE A 2 3.67 5.53 18.28
N ALA A 3 3.28 4.26 18.42
CA ALA A 3 1.89 3.84 18.28
C ALA A 3 0.98 4.31 19.44
N GLY A 4 1.57 4.75 20.54
CA GLY A 4 0.88 5.07 21.78
C GLY A 4 0.35 3.84 22.52
N ASN A 5 -0.47 4.09 23.54
CA ASN A 5 -1.07 3.07 24.42
C ASN A 5 -2.56 2.83 24.13
N GLY A 6 -3.06 3.31 22.99
CA GLY A 6 -4.47 3.21 22.61
C GLY A 6 -4.87 1.84 22.04
N TYR A 7 -6.10 1.79 21.51
CA TYR A 7 -6.67 0.60 20.86
C TYR A 7 -6.03 0.32 19.50
N GLU A 8 -6.24 -0.90 18.97
CA GLU A 8 -5.70 -1.39 17.70
C GLU A 8 -5.73 -0.35 16.58
N ILE A 9 -6.91 0.19 16.27
CA ILE A 9 -7.10 1.15 15.17
C ILE A 9 -6.28 2.43 15.37
N SER A 10 -6.19 2.92 16.61
CA SER A 10 -5.36 4.11 16.90
C SER A 10 -3.88 3.82 16.71
N LYS A 11 -3.41 2.62 17.09
CA LYS A 11 -2.02 2.20 16.89
C LYS A 11 -1.69 2.08 15.41
N ILE A 12 -2.59 1.48 14.61
CA ILE A 12 -2.44 1.39 13.15
C ILE A 12 -2.26 2.78 12.55
N ARG A 13 -3.20 3.69 12.81
CA ARG A 13 -3.15 5.07 12.30
C ARG A 13 -1.91 5.84 12.75
N ASN A 14 -1.56 5.76 14.03
CA ASN A 14 -0.40 6.47 14.57
C ASN A 14 0.90 6.03 13.90
N THR A 15 1.05 4.74 13.63
CA THR A 15 2.21 4.21 12.91
C THR A 15 2.26 4.69 11.45
N MET A 16 1.12 4.72 10.75
CA MET A 16 1.03 5.32 9.40
C MET A 16 1.45 6.79 9.42
N PHE A 17 0.90 7.59 10.34
CA PHE A 17 1.22 9.01 10.45
C PHE A 17 2.68 9.25 10.81
N PHE A 18 3.28 8.40 11.65
CA PHE A 18 4.71 8.47 11.92
C PHE A 18 5.51 8.30 10.64
N VAL A 19 5.27 7.26 9.84
CA VAL A 19 5.99 7.07 8.56
C VAL A 19 5.76 8.23 7.60
N ALA A 20 4.52 8.74 7.51
CA ALA A 20 4.19 9.88 6.67
C ALA A 20 4.99 11.15 7.05
N ASN A 21 5.19 11.38 8.34
CA ASN A 21 5.83 12.59 8.87
C ASN A 21 7.35 12.47 9.08
N SER A 22 7.87 11.25 9.30
CA SER A 22 9.29 11.02 9.59
C SER A 22 10.17 10.89 8.36
N ILE A 23 9.59 10.63 7.18
CA ILE A 23 10.33 10.53 5.92
C ILE A 23 9.59 11.32 4.85
N LYS A 24 10.26 12.31 4.24
CA LYS A 24 9.68 13.11 3.15
C LYS A 24 9.23 12.21 1.97
N TYR A 25 8.06 12.49 1.40
CA TYR A 25 7.64 11.87 0.14
C TYR A 25 8.33 12.54 -1.05
N ASP A 26 8.86 11.73 -1.96
CA ASP A 26 9.39 12.16 -3.25
C ASP A 26 9.13 11.04 -4.27
N GLY A 27 8.05 11.18 -5.04
CA GLY A 27 7.64 10.18 -6.03
C GLY A 27 8.68 9.91 -7.14
N SER A 28 9.63 10.82 -7.33
CA SER A 28 10.69 10.68 -8.34
C SER A 28 11.95 10.01 -7.81
N ASN A 29 12.14 9.95 -6.49
CA ASN A 29 13.39 9.50 -5.91
C ASN A 29 13.41 8.00 -5.62
N TRP A 30 14.31 7.31 -6.32
CA TRP A 30 14.66 5.93 -6.05
C TRP A 30 15.87 5.86 -5.12
N ALA A 31 15.62 5.65 -3.83
CA ALA A 31 16.64 5.66 -2.78
C ALA A 31 17.79 4.66 -3.07
N LEU A 32 19.02 5.11 -2.89
CA LEU A 32 20.24 4.32 -3.05
C LEU A 32 20.65 3.72 -1.70
N CYS A 33 19.78 2.89 -1.13
CA CYS A 33 19.98 2.17 0.11
C CYS A 33 19.36 0.77 0.03
N GLU A 34 19.56 -0.04 1.06
CA GLU A 34 18.81 -1.29 1.20
C GLU A 34 17.31 -1.01 1.36
N PHE A 35 16.47 -1.96 0.98
CA PHE A 35 15.02 -1.80 0.97
C PHE A 35 14.39 -2.31 2.26
N ASP A 36 14.66 -1.60 3.35
CA ASP A 36 14.06 -1.84 4.66
C ASP A 36 13.81 -0.53 5.42
N ALA A 37 12.98 -0.60 6.46
CA ALA A 37 12.52 0.57 7.20
C ALA A 37 13.67 1.36 7.86
N ILE A 38 14.72 0.67 8.31
CA ILE A 38 15.86 1.28 8.99
C ILE A 38 16.70 2.04 7.99
N ASP A 39 17.03 1.40 6.86
CA ASP A 39 17.86 1.99 5.82
C ASP A 39 17.15 3.15 5.10
N PHE A 40 15.83 3.08 4.87
CA PHE A 40 15.08 4.21 4.32
C PHE A 40 15.08 5.43 5.26
N TYR A 41 14.93 5.22 6.57
CA TYR A 41 15.00 6.30 7.54
C TYR A 41 16.40 6.92 7.63
N ASN A 42 17.44 6.08 7.67
CA ASN A 42 18.82 6.54 7.68
C ASN A 42 19.22 7.26 6.39
N TYR A 43 18.75 6.78 5.23
CA TYR A 43 18.92 7.44 3.95
C TYR A 43 18.32 8.85 3.96
N HIS A 44 17.09 9.00 4.45
CA HIS A 44 16.44 10.31 4.57
C HIS A 44 17.23 11.23 5.52
N LYS A 45 17.61 10.73 6.70
CA LYS A 45 18.36 11.50 7.70
C LYS A 45 19.73 11.97 7.17
N ALA A 46 20.43 11.11 6.43
CA ALA A 46 21.77 11.41 5.92
C ALA A 46 21.75 12.35 4.71
N THR A 47 20.72 12.27 3.86
CA THR A 47 20.69 12.97 2.57
C THR A 47 19.69 14.12 2.50
N GLY A 48 18.71 14.18 3.40
CA GLY A 48 17.55 15.07 3.34
C GLY A 48 16.56 14.75 2.21
N LYS A 49 16.84 13.75 1.35
CA LYS A 49 16.00 13.38 0.21
C LYS A 49 14.79 12.57 0.65
N GLY A 50 13.66 12.76 -0.02
CA GLY A 50 12.47 11.93 0.20
C GLY A 50 12.58 10.55 -0.44
N ILE A 51 11.57 9.71 -0.28
CA ILE A 51 11.47 8.40 -0.95
C ILE A 51 10.10 8.24 -1.62
N ASN A 52 10.05 7.40 -2.66
CA ASN A 52 8.82 7.16 -3.42
C ASN A 52 7.76 6.34 -2.65
N CYS A 53 6.58 6.17 -3.25
CA CYS A 53 5.43 5.49 -2.65
C CYS A 53 5.75 4.05 -2.23
N ARG A 54 6.50 3.33 -3.06
CA ARG A 54 6.89 1.94 -2.84
C ARG A 54 7.78 1.80 -1.60
N HIS A 55 8.80 2.64 -1.49
CA HIS A 55 9.69 2.63 -0.34
C HIS A 55 8.96 3.06 0.95
N LYS A 56 8.05 4.05 0.89
CA LYS A 56 7.22 4.41 2.06
C LYS A 56 6.30 3.27 2.48
N ALA A 57 5.69 2.56 1.53
CA ALA A 57 4.83 1.41 1.81
C ALA A 57 5.61 0.23 2.41
N MET A 58 6.85 0.00 1.96
CA MET A 58 7.78 -0.96 2.57
C MET A 58 8.11 -0.59 4.01
N THR A 59 8.48 0.68 4.27
CA THR A 59 8.74 1.18 5.64
C THR A 59 7.54 0.95 6.55
N LEU A 60 6.34 1.35 6.11
CA LEU A 60 5.13 1.16 6.91
C LEU A 60 4.82 -0.33 7.15
N ASN A 61 5.00 -1.17 6.13
CA ASN A 61 4.75 -2.59 6.24
C ASN A 61 5.62 -3.23 7.32
N GLU A 62 6.93 -2.97 7.30
CA GLU A 62 7.84 -3.54 8.29
C GLU A 62 7.59 -3.02 9.70
N MET A 63 7.20 -1.75 9.84
CA MET A 63 6.78 -1.22 11.15
C MET A 63 5.51 -1.90 11.67
N TYR A 64 4.53 -2.17 10.80
CA TYR A 64 3.34 -2.95 11.18
C TYR A 64 3.70 -4.37 11.60
N LEU A 65 4.56 -5.06 10.83
CA LEU A 65 5.02 -6.40 11.17
C LEU A 65 5.77 -6.44 12.51
N ALA A 66 6.64 -5.45 12.77
CA ALA A 66 7.36 -5.33 14.03
C ALA A 66 6.43 -5.08 15.24
N MET A 67 5.24 -4.52 14.99
CA MET A 67 4.21 -4.33 15.99
C MET A 67 3.27 -5.53 16.18
N GLY A 68 3.45 -6.59 15.39
CA GLY A 68 2.59 -7.78 15.41
C GLY A 68 1.34 -7.67 14.55
N PHE A 69 1.18 -6.62 13.74
CA PHE A 69 0.06 -6.52 12.80
C PHE A 69 0.34 -7.33 11.54
N LYS A 70 -0.69 -8.03 11.05
CA LYS A 70 -0.66 -8.64 9.73
C LYS A 70 -0.84 -7.54 8.69
N SER A 71 0.17 -7.30 7.86
CA SER A 71 0.15 -6.26 6.83
C SER A 71 0.83 -6.77 5.56
N ARG A 72 0.48 -6.18 4.43
CA ARG A 72 1.20 -6.27 3.16
C ARG A 72 1.14 -4.93 2.44
N TYR A 73 2.16 -4.58 1.69
CA TYR A 73 2.05 -3.50 0.71
C TYR A 73 1.44 -4.04 -0.58
N VAL A 74 0.62 -3.23 -1.23
CA VAL A 74 -0.14 -3.54 -2.44
C VAL A 74 0.21 -2.50 -3.48
N THR A 75 0.72 -2.95 -4.61
CA THR A 75 0.91 -2.12 -5.80
C THR A 75 -0.42 -2.00 -6.54
N CYS A 76 -0.89 -0.77 -6.67
CA CYS A 76 -2.09 -0.33 -7.36
C CYS A 76 -1.69 0.13 -8.77
N MET A 77 -2.22 -0.53 -9.79
CA MET A 77 -1.78 -0.37 -11.18
C MET A 77 -2.88 0.18 -12.10
N PRO A 78 -2.49 1.00 -13.10
CA PRO A 78 -3.39 1.50 -14.13
C PRO A 78 -3.80 0.42 -15.12
N LYS A 79 -4.85 0.73 -15.90
CA LYS A 79 -5.30 -0.12 -17.02
C LYS A 79 -4.27 -0.17 -18.16
N ASP A 80 -3.74 1.00 -18.52
CA ASP A 80 -2.76 1.16 -19.60
C ASP A 80 -1.39 0.72 -19.11
N ASP A 81 -0.77 -0.25 -19.79
CA ASP A 81 0.56 -0.78 -19.44
C ASP A 81 1.71 0.14 -19.89
N LYS A 82 1.40 1.18 -20.65
CA LYS A 82 2.31 2.28 -20.98
C LYS A 82 2.30 3.38 -19.93
N ASP A 83 1.26 3.45 -19.10
CA ASP A 83 1.26 4.34 -17.94
C ASP A 83 2.18 3.75 -16.87
N THR A 84 3.30 4.44 -16.67
CA THR A 84 4.32 4.03 -15.70
C THR A 84 4.03 4.52 -14.29
N ASP A 85 3.05 5.41 -14.13
CA ASP A 85 2.62 5.89 -12.83
C ASP A 85 1.71 4.85 -12.18
N CYS A 86 2.16 4.34 -11.05
CA CYS A 86 1.46 3.40 -10.18
C CYS A 86 1.55 3.93 -8.75
N HIS A 87 0.73 3.38 -7.86
CA HIS A 87 0.80 3.73 -6.45
C HIS A 87 0.99 2.51 -5.57
N VAL A 88 1.70 2.65 -4.46
CA VAL A 88 1.89 1.54 -3.51
C VAL A 88 1.44 1.99 -2.13
N ILE A 89 0.51 1.24 -1.55
CA ILE A 89 -0.09 1.50 -0.24
C ILE A 89 -0.09 0.23 0.61
N ASN A 90 -0.45 0.33 1.87
CA ASN A 90 -0.56 -0.82 2.77
C ASN A 90 -1.99 -1.28 2.92
N SER A 91 -2.14 -2.60 2.98
CA SER A 91 -3.33 -3.30 3.44
C SER A 91 -2.97 -3.98 4.76
N VAL A 92 -3.48 -3.44 5.86
CA VAL A 92 -3.26 -3.96 7.23
C VAL A 92 -4.54 -4.58 7.76
N TYR A 93 -4.47 -5.77 8.32
CA TYR A 93 -5.63 -6.45 8.88
C TYR A 93 -5.89 -5.95 10.29
N ALA A 94 -7.10 -5.47 10.55
CA ALA A 94 -7.58 -5.12 11.88
C ALA A 94 -8.39 -6.28 12.45
N GLU A 95 -7.90 -6.89 13.51
CA GLU A 95 -8.52 -8.03 14.19
C GLU A 95 -9.86 -7.63 14.84
N THR A 96 -9.93 -6.42 15.41
CA THR A 96 -11.15 -5.90 16.03
C THR A 96 -12.29 -5.68 15.03
N LEU A 97 -11.95 -5.40 13.77
CA LEU A 97 -12.91 -5.20 12.67
C LEU A 97 -13.03 -6.43 11.76
N LYS A 98 -12.17 -7.44 11.94
CA LYS A 98 -12.05 -8.64 11.11
C LYS A 98 -11.94 -8.33 9.61
N LYS A 99 -11.19 -7.27 9.26
CA LYS A 99 -11.04 -6.84 7.86
C LYS A 99 -9.72 -6.12 7.58
N TRP A 100 -9.37 -6.09 6.30
CA TRP A 100 -8.27 -5.29 5.77
C TRP A 100 -8.59 -3.79 5.77
N LEU A 101 -7.58 -2.95 5.97
CA LEU A 101 -7.70 -1.49 5.97
C LEU A 101 -6.71 -0.85 5.00
N TRP A 102 -7.17 0.18 4.29
CA TRP A 102 -6.36 1.07 3.46
C TRP A 102 -5.50 1.99 4.32
N MET A 103 -4.18 1.94 4.16
CA MET A 103 -3.25 2.87 4.81
C MET A 103 -2.20 3.35 3.82
N ASP A 104 -2.19 4.64 3.50
CA ASP A 104 -1.24 5.24 2.57
C ASP A 104 -0.24 6.14 3.31
N PRO A 105 1.01 5.67 3.52
CA PRO A 105 2.03 6.48 4.19
C PRO A 105 2.53 7.63 3.31
N SER A 106 2.33 7.61 2.00
CA SER A 106 2.84 8.64 1.07
C SER A 106 2.15 9.97 1.28
N HIS A 107 0.85 9.92 1.51
CA HIS A 107 0.01 11.10 1.73
C HIS A 107 -0.53 11.22 3.16
N GLY A 108 -0.22 10.24 4.02
CA GLY A 108 -0.75 10.17 5.39
C GLY A 108 -2.27 9.99 5.36
N THR A 109 -2.75 9.13 4.46
CA THR A 109 -4.16 9.07 4.07
C THR A 109 -4.76 7.69 4.30
N PHE A 110 -5.97 7.67 4.84
CA PHE A 110 -6.85 6.49 4.83
C PHE A 110 -8.25 6.90 4.39
N VAL A 111 -9.02 5.92 3.90
CA VAL A 111 -10.33 6.15 3.30
C VAL A 111 -11.43 5.64 4.22
N MET A 112 -12.54 6.38 4.28
CA MET A 112 -13.71 6.07 5.07
C MET A 112 -15.00 6.18 4.24
N ASP A 113 -16.07 5.55 4.73
CA ASP A 113 -17.43 5.82 4.27
C ASP A 113 -18.04 7.05 4.98
N ASP A 114 -19.30 7.35 4.69
CA ASP A 114 -20.00 8.48 5.31
C ASP A 114 -20.20 8.35 6.82
N ASN A 115 -20.18 7.13 7.34
CA ASN A 115 -20.32 6.80 8.76
C ASN A 115 -18.98 6.76 9.50
N ASN A 116 -17.88 7.16 8.85
CA ASN A 116 -16.50 7.11 9.36
C ASN A 116 -15.97 5.68 9.59
N ASN A 117 -16.55 4.66 8.94
CA ASN A 117 -15.96 3.33 8.93
C ASN A 117 -14.73 3.34 8.02
N LEU A 118 -13.60 2.87 8.53
CA LEU A 118 -12.38 2.67 7.72
C LEU A 118 -12.64 1.63 6.64
N LEU A 119 -12.13 1.86 5.43
CA LEU A 119 -12.34 0.98 4.28
C LEU A 119 -11.06 0.25 3.86
N SER A 120 -11.24 -0.95 3.31
CA SER A 120 -10.25 -1.73 2.58
C SER A 120 -10.08 -1.22 1.14
N ILE A 121 -9.05 -1.69 0.45
CA ILE A 121 -8.86 -1.43 -0.99
C ILE A 121 -10.02 -2.01 -1.81
N GLU A 122 -10.56 -3.16 -1.40
CA GLU A 122 -11.72 -3.78 -2.06
C GLU A 122 -12.98 -2.93 -1.92
N GLU A 123 -13.31 -2.51 -0.69
CA GLU A 123 -14.46 -1.65 -0.42
C GLU A 123 -14.35 -0.30 -1.17
N VAL A 124 -13.16 0.32 -1.19
CA VAL A 124 -12.94 1.57 -1.94
C VAL A 124 -13.17 1.36 -3.45
N ARG A 125 -12.72 0.24 -4.03
CA ARG A 125 -12.97 -0.08 -5.44
C ARG A 125 -14.44 -0.24 -5.75
N GLU A 126 -15.20 -0.92 -4.89
CA GLU A 126 -16.64 -1.07 -5.07
C GLU A 126 -17.38 0.26 -4.94
N HIS A 127 -16.98 1.11 -3.99
CA HIS A 127 -17.56 2.44 -3.87
C HIS A 127 -17.33 3.28 -5.14
N LEU A 128 -16.10 3.29 -5.67
CA LEU A 128 -15.77 4.01 -6.90
C LEU A 128 -16.59 3.50 -8.10
N LYS A 129 -16.71 2.17 -8.28
CA LYS A 129 -17.50 1.57 -9.36
C LYS A 129 -18.99 1.93 -9.29
N ASN A 130 -19.52 2.02 -8.07
CA ASN A 130 -20.94 2.24 -7.82
C ASN A 130 -21.28 3.71 -7.57
N ASN A 131 -20.32 4.64 -7.78
CA ASN A 131 -20.47 6.07 -7.48
C ASN A 131 -20.95 6.35 -6.04
N GLN A 132 -20.50 5.55 -5.08
CA GLN A 132 -20.80 5.72 -3.66
C GLN A 132 -19.83 6.73 -3.01
N SER A 133 -20.29 7.39 -1.95
CA SER A 133 -19.51 8.39 -1.23
C SER A 133 -18.25 7.77 -0.59
N LEU A 134 -17.18 8.57 -0.55
CA LEU A 134 -15.91 8.26 0.07
C LEU A 134 -15.36 9.52 0.74
N LYS A 135 -14.80 9.37 1.94
CA LYS A 135 -14.16 10.42 2.72
C LYS A 135 -12.69 10.10 2.95
N LEU A 136 -11.87 11.14 3.03
CA LEU A 136 -10.49 11.05 3.51
C LEU A 136 -10.41 11.50 4.96
N ASN A 137 -9.40 11.05 5.69
CA ASN A 137 -9.13 11.51 7.04
C ASN A 137 -8.77 13.01 7.07
N ALA A 138 -9.04 13.67 8.19
CA ALA A 138 -8.89 15.11 8.34
C ALA A 138 -7.43 15.60 8.22
N GLU A 139 -6.46 14.75 8.56
CA GLU A 139 -5.03 15.07 8.52
C GLU A 139 -4.42 14.96 7.12
N THR A 140 -5.19 14.47 6.13
CA THR A 140 -4.71 14.34 4.75
C THR A 140 -4.35 15.71 4.16
N LYS A 141 -3.26 15.76 3.39
CA LYS A 141 -2.83 17.00 2.70
C LYS A 141 -3.29 17.08 1.25
N VAL A 142 -4.03 16.07 0.80
CA VAL A 142 -4.46 15.92 -0.59
C VAL A 142 -5.98 15.99 -0.69
N SER A 143 -6.48 16.59 -1.77
CA SER A 143 -7.93 16.69 -1.97
C SER A 143 -8.52 15.33 -2.38
N LYS A 144 -9.78 15.08 -2.03
CA LYS A 144 -10.53 13.90 -2.50
C LYS A 144 -10.53 13.82 -4.03
N LEU A 145 -10.79 14.95 -4.69
CA LEU A 145 -10.88 15.04 -6.15
C LEU A 145 -9.58 14.57 -6.81
N TRP A 146 -8.43 15.05 -6.32
CA TRP A 146 -7.15 14.62 -6.87
C TRP A 146 -6.82 13.17 -6.46
N TYR A 147 -6.98 12.82 -5.19
CA TYR A 147 -6.50 11.54 -4.67
C TYR A 147 -7.40 10.37 -5.10
N LEU A 148 -8.70 10.42 -4.84
CA LEU A 148 -9.62 9.32 -5.14
C LEU A 148 -10.13 9.38 -6.57
N ASP A 149 -10.62 10.55 -7.00
CA ASP A 149 -11.39 10.66 -8.25
C ASP A 149 -10.50 10.75 -9.50
N TYR A 150 -9.20 11.04 -9.34
CA TYR A 150 -8.21 11.09 -10.43
C TYR A 150 -7.09 10.06 -10.23
N TYR A 151 -6.28 10.20 -9.19
CA TYR A 151 -5.04 9.43 -9.03
C TYR A 151 -5.30 7.95 -8.73
N MET A 152 -6.07 7.65 -7.69
CA MET A 152 -6.39 6.27 -7.30
C MET A 152 -7.42 5.63 -8.20
N ALA A 153 -8.42 6.35 -8.72
CA ALA A 153 -9.36 5.81 -9.71
C ALA A 153 -8.61 5.24 -10.94
N LYS A 154 -7.57 5.93 -11.40
CA LYS A 154 -6.68 5.43 -12.45
C LYS A 154 -5.92 4.19 -11.99
N ASN A 155 -5.31 4.24 -10.80
CA ASN A 155 -4.38 3.23 -10.30
C ASN A 155 -5.05 2.03 -9.61
N LEU A 156 -6.37 1.91 -9.54
CA LEU A 156 -7.06 0.78 -8.91
C LEU A 156 -7.64 -0.24 -9.90
N TYR A 157 -7.16 -0.25 -11.15
CA TYR A 157 -7.68 -1.14 -12.17
C TYR A 157 -7.35 -2.61 -11.88
N TRP A 158 -6.07 -2.88 -11.60
CA TRP A 158 -5.59 -4.16 -11.09
C TRP A 158 -4.56 -3.93 -9.99
N ILE A 159 -4.29 -4.95 -9.19
CA ILE A 159 -3.43 -4.82 -8.01
C ILE A 159 -2.50 -6.02 -7.86
N GLN A 160 -1.40 -5.82 -7.15
CA GLN A 160 -0.39 -6.84 -6.93
C GLN A 160 0.18 -6.78 -5.52
N CYS A 161 0.46 -7.92 -4.90
CA CYS A 161 1.24 -8.00 -3.67
C CYS A 161 2.19 -9.20 -3.71
N THR A 162 3.13 -9.25 -2.79
CA THR A 162 3.98 -10.43 -2.59
C THR A 162 3.21 -11.53 -1.84
N ASN A 163 3.59 -12.79 -2.07
CA ASN A 163 3.06 -13.95 -1.32
C ASN A 163 3.56 -14.01 0.13
N LYS A 164 4.64 -13.29 0.43
CA LYS A 164 5.25 -13.16 1.75
C LYS A 164 5.28 -11.70 2.16
N SER A 165 5.01 -11.43 3.44
CA SER A 165 5.19 -10.11 4.03
C SER A 165 6.14 -10.25 5.20
N GLN A 166 7.37 -9.79 5.01
CA GLN A 166 8.48 -9.94 5.95
C GLN A 166 9.45 -8.75 5.88
N PHE A 167 10.35 -8.66 6.85
CA PHE A 167 11.47 -7.72 6.78
C PHE A 167 12.28 -7.95 5.50
N ASN A 168 12.62 -6.86 4.79
CA ASN A 168 13.41 -6.87 3.58
C ASN A 168 12.85 -7.86 2.53
N THR A 169 11.52 -7.86 2.37
CA THR A 169 10.81 -8.72 1.40
C THR A 169 11.39 -8.57 -0.01
N GLU A 170 11.74 -7.33 -0.36
CA GLU A 170 12.53 -7.00 -1.54
C GLU A 170 13.84 -6.40 -1.08
N SER A 171 14.88 -6.56 -1.89
CA SER A 171 16.22 -6.09 -1.53
C SER A 171 16.93 -5.49 -2.73
N ARG A 172 17.80 -4.52 -2.45
CA ARG A 172 18.69 -3.90 -3.43
C ARG A 172 20.04 -4.60 -3.50
N TYR A 173 20.60 -4.98 -2.36
CA TYR A 173 21.97 -5.48 -2.26
C TYR A 173 22.06 -6.94 -1.79
N ARG A 174 20.93 -7.58 -1.47
CA ARG A 174 20.85 -8.99 -1.09
C ARG A 174 20.12 -9.80 -2.16
N PRO A 175 20.42 -11.11 -2.29
CA PRO A 175 19.65 -11.99 -3.15
C PRO A 175 18.17 -11.99 -2.76
N ALA A 176 17.29 -11.99 -3.76
CA ALA A 176 15.86 -12.18 -3.52
C ALA A 176 15.61 -13.57 -2.90
N ASP A 177 14.63 -13.65 -2.00
CA ASP A 177 14.14 -14.93 -1.51
C ASP A 177 13.66 -15.78 -2.70
N PRO A 178 14.19 -17.01 -2.89
CA PRO A 178 13.88 -17.83 -4.07
C PRO A 178 12.40 -18.22 -4.16
N ASN A 179 11.67 -18.16 -3.04
CA ASN A 179 10.24 -18.45 -2.97
C ASN A 179 9.37 -17.17 -2.97
N LEU A 180 9.96 -16.00 -3.19
CA LEU A 180 9.22 -14.76 -3.34
C LEU A 180 8.47 -14.77 -4.67
N GLN A 181 7.15 -14.68 -4.58
CA GLN A 181 6.26 -14.58 -5.73
C GLN A 181 5.42 -13.32 -5.62
N TYR A 182 5.08 -12.75 -6.77
CA TYR A 182 4.08 -11.70 -6.85
C TYR A 182 2.78 -12.29 -7.33
N ILE A 183 1.70 -11.95 -6.63
CA ILE A 183 0.33 -12.34 -6.93
C ILE A 183 -0.39 -11.10 -7.44
N SER A 184 -0.93 -11.16 -8.65
CA SER A 184 -1.70 -10.10 -9.29
C SER A 184 -3.17 -10.47 -9.33
N LEU A 185 -4.03 -9.65 -8.72
CA LEU A 185 -5.48 -9.70 -8.94
C LEU A 185 -5.82 -8.81 -10.13
N VAL A 186 -6.29 -9.43 -11.21
CA VAL A 186 -6.63 -8.75 -12.46
C VAL A 186 -8.12 -8.91 -12.78
N PRO A 187 -8.76 -7.92 -13.44
CA PRO A 187 -10.14 -8.06 -13.91
C PRO A 187 -10.33 -9.21 -14.90
N SER A 188 -11.49 -9.86 -14.87
CA SER A 188 -11.88 -10.83 -15.89
C SER A 188 -11.91 -10.19 -17.27
N GLY A 189 -11.36 -10.87 -18.28
CA GLY A 189 -11.28 -10.34 -19.65
C GLY A 189 -10.17 -9.31 -19.90
N PHE A 190 -9.31 -9.01 -18.90
CA PHE A 190 -8.14 -8.16 -19.10
C PHE A 190 -7.10 -8.84 -20.00
N ASP A 191 -6.71 -8.19 -21.10
CA ASP A 191 -5.63 -8.68 -21.96
C ASP A 191 -4.28 -8.53 -21.25
N LYS A 192 -3.67 -9.68 -21.00
CA LYS A 192 -2.39 -9.82 -20.29
C LYS A 192 -1.21 -10.10 -21.22
N SER A 193 -1.46 -10.36 -22.50
CA SER A 193 -0.47 -10.92 -23.42
C SER A 193 0.79 -10.06 -23.56
N ASN A 194 0.62 -8.73 -23.56
CA ASN A 194 1.71 -7.77 -23.71
C ASN A 194 2.06 -7.00 -22.43
N ASN A 195 1.35 -7.24 -21.32
CA ASN A 195 1.57 -6.50 -20.09
C ASN A 195 2.85 -6.98 -19.38
N LYS A 196 3.93 -6.22 -19.55
CA LYS A 196 5.26 -6.52 -18.96
C LYS A 196 5.24 -6.70 -17.44
N TYR A 197 4.31 -6.05 -16.72
CA TYR A 197 4.22 -6.11 -15.26
C TYR A 197 3.57 -7.41 -14.75
N LEU A 198 2.89 -8.16 -15.63
CA LEU A 198 2.29 -9.46 -15.33
C LEU A 198 3.18 -10.66 -15.71
N LYS A 199 4.29 -10.41 -16.41
CA LYS A 199 5.21 -11.47 -16.85
C LYS A 199 5.84 -12.16 -15.62
N HIS A 200 5.79 -13.50 -15.61
CA HIS A 200 6.29 -14.35 -14.52
C HIS A 200 5.63 -14.12 -13.15
N LYS A 201 4.43 -13.53 -13.11
CA LYS A 201 3.66 -13.35 -11.87
C LYS A 201 2.54 -14.37 -11.76
N VAL A 202 2.14 -14.70 -10.54
CA VAL A 202 0.94 -15.50 -10.28
C VAL A 202 -0.27 -14.62 -10.55
N ILE A 203 -1.15 -15.03 -11.45
CA ILE A 203 -2.34 -14.26 -11.83
C ILE A 203 -3.56 -14.94 -11.23
N THR A 204 -4.40 -14.16 -10.54
CA THR A 204 -5.72 -14.59 -10.06
C THR A 204 -6.81 -13.62 -10.56
N PHE A 205 -7.98 -14.17 -10.80
CA PHE A 205 -9.22 -13.41 -11.05
C PHE A 205 -10.19 -13.49 -9.86
N ASP A 206 -9.79 -14.21 -8.81
CA ASP A 206 -10.57 -14.45 -7.61
C ASP A 206 -10.21 -13.42 -6.52
N PRO A 207 -11.07 -12.42 -6.28
CA PRO A 207 -10.84 -11.45 -5.22
C PRO A 207 -10.90 -12.08 -3.83
N ALA A 208 -11.72 -13.12 -3.61
CA ALA A 208 -11.82 -13.79 -2.31
C ALA A 208 -10.50 -14.51 -1.95
N TYR A 209 -9.85 -15.15 -2.93
CA TYR A 209 -8.50 -15.67 -2.76
C TYR A 209 -7.49 -14.56 -2.44
N PHE A 210 -7.52 -13.45 -3.17
CA PHE A 210 -6.55 -12.36 -3.00
C PHE A 210 -6.70 -11.65 -1.64
N TRP A 211 -7.94 -11.41 -1.20
CA TRP A 211 -8.29 -10.68 0.03
C TRP A 211 -8.59 -11.59 1.23
N ARG A 212 -8.33 -12.89 1.12
CA ARG A 212 -8.49 -13.82 2.24
C ARG A 212 -7.84 -13.28 3.52
N SER A 213 -8.50 -13.53 4.65
CA SER A 213 -7.95 -13.12 5.95
C SER A 213 -6.57 -13.78 6.17
N PRO A 214 -5.65 -13.09 6.86
CA PRO A 214 -4.34 -13.66 7.15
C PRO A 214 -4.48 -14.87 8.09
N GLN A 215 -3.54 -15.82 7.97
CA GLN A 215 -3.40 -16.95 8.90
C GLN A 215 -2.46 -16.59 10.07
#